data_AF-A0A5B8RHL6-F1
#
_entry.id   AF-A0A5B8RHL6-F1
#
_cell.length_a   1.000
_cell.length_b   1.000
_cell.length_c   1.000
_cell.angle_alpha   90.00
_cell.angle_beta   90.00
_cell.angle_gamma   90.00
#
_symmetry.space_group_name_H-M   'P 1'
#
loop_
_entity.id
_entity.type
_entity.pdbx_description
1 polymer ?
#
loop_
_entity_poly.entity_id
_entity_poly.type
_entity_poly.pdbx_seq_one_letter_code
_entity_poly.pdbx_strand_id
1 'polypeptide(L)'
;MATAAQQGRAAVPAYLGTDFRDAAPGHRFYLYLRLWKADWTKINGGASDDLVRLTDDDRARMKALAERQRSLAEEAAVDESATVVTVPGTSLAPFTTGLGIEHPLENGFAFLTPYGLPYLPGSSVKGVLRQAARELDAGGAFENPDRDWGRAEIDALFGTAGADDDRTAGLERRRGALLFWDVFPVLPEGAHLQWEIMTPHHGGYHQDRSGRTPPHDNAAPVPIHFLTVPPGSAFRFTVQCNRALLETAAPGLLEGDRWRTVLEELFDHAFTWLGFGAKTAVGYGEMAVDEKARRHEEEHRRKRAEEARKEAERAEMPAGERLASEMLEGKADPDQAEYRYLLDRLDAGEVPDEHVPAFATVVRRWLEQRRQEVRKLGNRRRRQSRLSELDEHEARLRSFLGE
;
A
#
# COMPACT_ATOMS: atom_id res chain seq x y z
N MET A 1 43.52 -12.48 22.94
CA MET A 1 43.31 -13.59 21.98
C MET A 1 42.27 -14.51 22.57
N ALA A 2 40.99 -14.33 22.21
CA ALA A 2 39.94 -15.27 22.58
C ALA A 2 40.18 -16.57 21.80
N THR A 3 40.30 -17.69 22.50
CA THR A 3 40.53 -19.02 21.95
C THR A 3 39.45 -19.38 20.94
N ALA A 4 39.86 -19.87 19.76
CA ALA A 4 39.03 -20.28 18.62
C ALA A 4 38.10 -21.51 18.89
N ALA A 5 37.70 -21.73 20.15
CA ALA A 5 36.94 -22.87 20.61
C ALA A 5 35.56 -22.43 21.14
N GLN A 6 34.65 -22.09 20.21
CA GLN A 6 33.18 -22.24 20.28
C GLN A 6 32.48 -21.36 19.21
N GLN A 7 32.90 -21.45 17.95
CA GLN A 7 32.04 -20.97 16.87
C GLN A 7 31.02 -22.07 16.55
N GLY A 8 29.74 -21.78 16.77
CA GLY A 8 28.67 -22.69 16.41
C GLY A 8 28.66 -22.97 14.90
N ARG A 9 28.18 -24.15 14.51
CA ARG A 9 27.98 -24.53 13.12
C ARG A 9 26.48 -24.60 12.78
N ALA A 10 26.16 -24.39 11.51
CA ALA A 10 24.84 -24.64 10.98
C ALA A 10 24.60 -26.16 10.82
N ALA A 11 23.36 -26.60 11.02
CA ALA A 11 22.96 -28.00 10.83
C ALA A 11 22.65 -28.28 9.34
N VAL A 12 23.67 -28.20 8.50
CA VAL A 12 23.55 -28.35 7.05
C VAL A 12 24.56 -29.36 6.48
N PRO A 13 24.29 -29.98 5.32
CA PRO A 13 25.25 -30.82 4.63
C PRO A 13 26.56 -30.09 4.32
N ALA A 14 27.69 -30.81 4.40
CA ALA A 14 29.03 -30.24 4.24
C ALA A 14 29.25 -29.56 2.88
N TYR A 15 28.57 -30.00 1.81
CA TYR A 15 28.71 -29.42 0.48
C TYR A 15 28.15 -27.99 0.36
N LEU A 16 27.31 -27.54 1.30
CA LEU A 16 26.78 -26.17 1.33
C LEU A 16 27.79 -25.16 1.91
N GLY A 17 28.91 -25.61 2.47
CA GLY A 17 29.91 -24.74 3.09
C GLY A 17 29.56 -24.34 4.52
N THR A 18 30.19 -23.26 5.00
CA THR A 18 30.11 -22.81 6.41
C THR A 18 29.86 -21.31 6.58
N ASP A 19 29.96 -20.53 5.50
CA ASP A 19 29.74 -19.09 5.52
C ASP A 19 28.41 -18.77 4.83
N PHE A 20 27.47 -18.27 5.64
CA PHE A 20 26.12 -17.92 5.20
C PHE A 20 25.80 -16.45 5.52
N ARG A 21 26.83 -15.61 5.74
CA ARG A 21 26.62 -14.21 6.16
C ARG A 21 25.84 -13.38 5.13
N ASP A 22 25.98 -13.72 3.85
CA ASP A 22 25.31 -13.05 2.74
C ASP A 22 23.91 -13.62 2.45
N ALA A 23 23.49 -14.68 3.15
CA ALA A 23 22.12 -15.17 3.06
C ALA A 23 21.14 -14.22 3.76
N ALA A 24 19.89 -14.19 3.29
CA ALA A 24 18.84 -13.37 3.86
C ALA A 24 18.64 -13.69 5.36
N PRO A 25 18.21 -12.71 6.18
CA PRO A 25 18.10 -12.88 7.64
C PRO A 25 17.24 -14.07 8.04
N GLY A 26 16.10 -14.29 7.37
CA GLY A 26 15.24 -15.44 7.65
C GLY A 26 15.88 -16.78 7.33
N HIS A 27 16.74 -16.86 6.31
CA HIS A 27 17.49 -18.08 6.03
C HIS A 27 18.56 -18.34 7.08
N ARG A 28 19.29 -17.30 7.52
CA ARG A 28 20.27 -17.46 8.60
C ARG A 28 19.60 -17.80 9.93
N PHE A 29 18.41 -17.26 10.17
CA PHE A 29 17.64 -17.51 11.38
C PHE A 29 17.07 -18.93 11.40
N TYR A 30 16.45 -19.41 10.32
CA TYR A 30 15.79 -20.72 10.31
C TYR A 30 16.65 -21.87 9.77
N LEU A 31 17.40 -21.65 8.68
CA LEU A 31 18.07 -22.73 7.93
C LEU A 31 19.56 -22.82 8.28
N TYR A 32 20.24 -21.67 8.37
CA TYR A 32 21.70 -21.59 8.53
C TYR A 32 22.13 -21.15 9.93
N LEU A 33 21.27 -21.37 10.93
CA LEU A 33 21.49 -20.96 12.30
C LEU A 33 22.72 -21.66 12.89
N ARG A 34 23.74 -20.87 13.23
CA ARG A 34 25.03 -21.35 13.75
C ARG A 34 25.01 -21.55 15.26
N LEU A 35 24.18 -22.47 15.72
CA LEU A 35 23.91 -22.70 17.14
C LEU A 35 24.43 -24.05 17.67
N TRP A 36 24.93 -24.92 16.79
CA TRP A 36 25.26 -26.29 17.13
C TRP A 36 26.76 -26.48 17.35
N LYS A 37 27.13 -27.29 18.35
CA LYS A 37 28.50 -27.77 18.54
C LYS A 37 28.80 -28.98 17.64
N ALA A 38 30.05 -29.46 17.67
CA ALA A 38 30.50 -30.63 16.94
C ALA A 38 29.76 -31.93 17.32
N ASP A 39 29.26 -32.02 18.56
CA ASP A 39 28.47 -33.12 19.12
C ASP A 39 26.96 -32.92 18.97
N TRP A 40 26.53 -31.89 18.23
CA TRP A 40 25.13 -31.50 18.04
C TRP A 40 24.39 -31.06 19.32
N THR A 41 25.12 -30.74 20.39
CA THR A 41 24.53 -30.01 21.52
C THR A 41 24.38 -28.52 21.18
N LYS A 42 23.33 -27.91 21.73
CA LYS A 42 23.03 -26.48 21.59
C LYS A 42 24.05 -25.64 22.37
N ILE A 43 24.54 -24.55 21.79
CA ILE A 43 25.33 -23.54 22.51
C ILE A 43 24.37 -22.68 23.36
N ASN A 44 24.75 -22.33 24.58
CA ASN A 44 23.97 -21.42 25.42
C ASN A 44 24.01 -20.01 24.82
N GLY A 45 22.85 -19.35 24.72
CA GLY A 45 22.70 -18.11 23.97
C GLY A 45 22.41 -18.37 22.49
N GLY A 46 22.83 -17.45 21.62
CA GLY A 46 22.66 -17.59 20.16
C GLY A 46 22.17 -16.34 19.44
N ALA A 47 21.68 -15.35 20.19
CA ALA A 47 21.52 -14.00 19.67
C ALA A 47 22.88 -13.45 19.22
N SER A 48 22.95 -12.97 17.99
CA SER A 48 24.19 -12.53 17.36
C SER A 48 23.89 -11.50 16.26
N ASP A 49 24.83 -10.59 16.02
CA ASP A 49 24.66 -9.48 15.08
C ASP A 49 24.55 -9.95 13.63
N ASP A 50 25.12 -11.11 13.29
CA ASP A 50 24.99 -11.67 11.96
C ASP A 50 23.57 -12.13 11.66
N LEU A 51 22.75 -12.49 12.65
CA LEU A 51 21.36 -12.90 12.39
C LEU A 51 20.47 -11.72 12.01
N VAL A 52 20.75 -10.52 12.54
CA VAL A 52 19.93 -9.33 12.32
C VAL A 52 20.33 -8.49 11.11
N ARG A 53 21.56 -8.66 10.61
CA ARG A 53 22.14 -7.83 9.55
C ARG A 53 21.42 -7.99 8.21
N LEU A 54 20.90 -6.92 7.65
CA LEU A 54 20.45 -6.87 6.25
C LEU A 54 21.61 -6.57 5.30
N THR A 55 21.70 -7.30 4.19
CA THR A 55 22.58 -6.97 3.06
C THR A 55 21.95 -5.91 2.17
N ASP A 56 22.74 -5.29 1.29
CA ASP A 56 22.22 -4.31 0.32
C ASP A 56 21.22 -4.95 -0.65
N ASP A 57 21.45 -6.22 -0.99
CA ASP A 57 20.59 -7.04 -1.83
C ASP A 57 19.25 -7.37 -1.14
N ASP A 58 19.26 -7.64 0.18
CA ASP A 58 18.02 -7.77 0.96
C ASP A 58 17.20 -6.48 0.92
N ARG A 59 17.86 -5.32 1.13
CA ARG A 59 17.19 -4.01 1.08
C ARG A 59 16.61 -3.74 -0.30
N ALA A 60 17.36 -4.04 -1.36
CA ALA A 60 16.90 -3.88 -2.73
C ALA A 60 15.67 -4.77 -3.00
N ARG A 61 15.70 -6.04 -2.58
CA ARG A 61 14.54 -6.94 -2.69
C ARG A 61 13.32 -6.46 -1.91
N MET A 62 13.50 -5.98 -0.68
CA MET A 62 12.41 -5.45 0.14
C MET A 62 11.76 -4.23 -0.52
N LYS A 63 12.58 -3.27 -0.99
CA LYS A 63 12.11 -2.10 -1.76
C LYS A 63 11.37 -2.54 -3.03
N ALA A 64 11.91 -3.51 -3.78
CA ALA A 64 11.30 -4.01 -5.00
C ALA A 64 9.99 -4.78 -4.76
N LEU A 65 9.86 -5.53 -3.66
CA LEU A 65 8.60 -6.18 -3.26
C LEU A 65 7.52 -5.14 -2.93
N ALA A 66 7.87 -4.13 -2.13
CA ALA A 66 6.95 -3.05 -1.79
C ALA A 66 6.51 -2.25 -3.02
N GLU A 67 7.42 -2.03 -3.97
CA GLU A 67 7.12 -1.38 -5.25
C GLU A 67 6.15 -2.20 -6.10
N ARG A 68 6.42 -3.51 -6.27
CA ARG A 68 5.50 -4.40 -7.00
C ARG A 68 4.12 -4.43 -6.39
N GLN A 69 4.04 -4.50 -5.06
CA GLN A 69 2.76 -4.46 -4.35
C GLN A 69 2.02 -3.14 -4.61
N ARG A 70 2.74 -2.01 -4.63
CA ARG A 70 2.15 -0.71 -5.00
C ARG A 70 1.60 -0.72 -6.42
N SER A 71 2.38 -1.19 -7.40
CA SER A 71 1.90 -1.26 -8.79
C SER A 71 0.65 -2.13 -8.94
N LEU A 72 0.61 -3.29 -8.26
CA LEU A 72 -0.57 -4.15 -8.25
C LEU A 72 -1.78 -3.49 -7.59
N ALA A 73 -1.57 -2.76 -6.49
CA ALA A 73 -2.63 -2.03 -5.81
C ALA A 73 -3.19 -0.89 -6.68
N GLU A 74 -2.33 -0.20 -7.43
CA GLU A 74 -2.73 0.84 -8.39
C GLU A 74 -3.53 0.26 -9.55
N GLU A 75 -3.09 -0.86 -10.13
CA GLU A 75 -3.82 -1.54 -11.21
C GLU A 75 -5.19 -2.02 -10.74
N ALA A 76 -5.24 -2.67 -9.57
CA ALA A 76 -6.49 -3.11 -8.97
C ALA A 76 -7.39 -1.95 -8.56
N ALA A 77 -6.89 -0.74 -8.31
CA ALA A 77 -7.72 0.41 -7.98
C ALA A 77 -8.53 0.96 -9.17
N VAL A 78 -8.18 0.60 -10.41
CA VAL A 78 -8.88 0.99 -11.64
C VAL A 78 -9.95 -0.04 -12.04
N ASP A 79 -9.92 -1.24 -11.46
CA ASP A 79 -10.90 -2.29 -11.71
C ASP A 79 -12.25 -1.98 -11.02
N GLU A 80 -13.31 -1.77 -11.80
CA GLU A 80 -14.66 -1.50 -11.28
C GLU A 80 -15.23 -2.64 -10.42
N SER A 81 -14.72 -3.87 -10.59
CA SER A 81 -15.17 -5.05 -9.85
C SER A 81 -14.51 -5.21 -8.48
N ALA A 82 -13.37 -4.54 -8.25
CA ALA A 82 -12.63 -4.62 -7.00
C ALA A 82 -11.95 -3.29 -6.66
N THR A 83 -12.37 -2.64 -5.59
CA THR A 83 -11.71 -1.40 -5.13
C THR A 83 -10.67 -1.69 -4.06
N VAL A 84 -9.51 -1.04 -4.17
CA VAL A 84 -8.41 -1.13 -3.19
C VAL A 84 -8.36 0.12 -2.31
N VAL A 85 -7.99 -0.07 -1.04
CA VAL A 85 -7.56 0.98 -0.10
C VAL A 85 -6.13 0.65 0.33
N THR A 86 -5.28 1.68 0.34
CA THR A 86 -3.91 1.60 0.82
C THR A 86 -3.73 2.61 1.94
N VAL A 87 -3.20 2.15 3.08
CA VAL A 87 -2.91 2.98 4.25
C VAL A 87 -1.41 2.88 4.53
N PRO A 88 -0.63 3.95 4.26
CA PRO A 88 0.78 3.98 4.63
C PRO A 88 0.94 4.26 6.12
N GLY A 89 1.79 3.51 6.80
CA GLY A 89 2.08 3.65 8.22
C GLY A 89 3.58 3.62 8.51
N THR A 90 3.96 4.14 9.67
CA THR A 90 5.33 4.08 10.21
C THR A 90 5.29 3.51 11.61
N SER A 91 6.18 2.55 11.91
CA SER A 91 6.31 2.01 13.27
C SER A 91 6.92 3.03 14.22
N LEU A 92 6.26 3.30 15.35
CA LEU A 92 6.76 4.16 16.43
C LEU A 92 7.57 3.38 17.47
N ALA A 93 7.27 2.10 17.63
CA ALA A 93 7.94 1.18 18.53
C ALA A 93 8.51 -0.04 17.78
N PRO A 94 9.38 -0.86 18.42
CA PRO A 94 9.86 -2.09 17.80
C PRO A 94 8.70 -2.99 17.41
N PHE A 95 8.73 -3.51 16.18
CA PHE A 95 7.69 -4.39 15.65
C PHE A 95 8.17 -5.83 15.66
N THR A 96 7.35 -6.76 16.17
CA THR A 96 7.65 -8.19 16.10
C THR A 96 6.43 -8.99 15.69
N THR A 97 6.67 -10.12 15.03
CA THR A 97 5.64 -10.97 14.44
C THR A 97 6.11 -12.42 14.45
N GLY A 98 5.17 -13.37 14.53
CA GLY A 98 5.49 -14.79 14.47
C GLY A 98 6.24 -15.33 15.70
N LEU A 99 6.12 -14.70 16.88
CA LEU A 99 6.76 -15.20 18.11
C LEU A 99 6.32 -16.63 18.48
N GLY A 100 5.13 -17.04 18.07
CA GLY A 100 4.63 -18.41 18.27
C GLY A 100 5.20 -19.45 17.29
N ILE A 101 6.02 -19.06 16.31
CA ILE A 101 6.69 -20.00 15.42
C ILE A 101 7.79 -20.71 16.22
N GLU A 102 7.79 -22.04 16.19
CA GLU A 102 8.80 -22.84 16.87
C GLU A 102 10.20 -22.52 16.34
N HIS A 103 11.13 -22.28 17.26
CA HIS A 103 12.49 -21.91 16.91
C HIS A 103 13.50 -22.37 17.97
N PRO A 104 14.73 -22.78 17.60
CA PRO A 104 15.75 -23.18 18.57
C PRO A 104 16.12 -22.09 19.58
N LEU A 105 15.89 -20.81 19.29
CA LEU A 105 16.06 -19.69 20.23
C LEU A 105 14.79 -19.33 21.02
N GLU A 106 13.84 -20.27 21.13
CA GLU A 106 12.55 -20.16 21.83
C GLU A 106 11.50 -19.31 21.11
N ASN A 107 11.85 -18.12 20.63
CA ASN A 107 10.95 -17.30 19.84
C ASN A 107 11.29 -17.34 18.36
N GLY A 108 10.28 -17.57 17.53
CA GLY A 108 10.38 -17.41 16.09
C GLY A 108 10.18 -15.97 15.62
N PHE A 109 10.24 -15.79 14.31
CA PHE A 109 9.93 -14.54 13.63
C PHE A 109 9.34 -14.80 12.24
N ALA A 110 8.31 -14.07 11.83
CA ALA A 110 7.71 -14.29 10.51
C ALA A 110 8.59 -13.75 9.38
N PHE A 111 9.16 -14.67 8.59
CA PHE A 111 9.91 -14.37 7.37
C PHE A 111 9.18 -14.93 6.15
N LEU A 112 9.08 -14.13 5.09
CA LEU A 112 8.46 -14.50 3.82
C LEU A 112 9.31 -15.58 3.14
N THR A 113 8.75 -16.78 3.01
CA THR A 113 9.41 -17.90 2.32
C THR A 113 9.06 -17.85 0.82
N PRO A 114 10.00 -18.06 -0.12
CA PRO A 114 11.39 -18.48 0.09
C PRO A 114 12.41 -17.33 0.24
N TYR A 115 12.00 -16.07 0.33
CA TYR A 115 12.90 -14.92 0.28
C TYR A 115 13.69 -14.64 1.57
N GLY A 116 13.21 -15.11 2.72
CA GLY A 116 13.85 -14.89 4.01
C GLY A 116 13.77 -13.44 4.50
N LEU A 117 12.78 -12.66 4.03
CA LEU A 117 12.61 -11.24 4.37
C LEU A 117 11.49 -11.06 5.41
N PRO A 118 11.60 -10.09 6.34
CA PRO A 118 10.58 -9.88 7.36
C PRO A 118 9.24 -9.50 6.70
N TYR A 119 8.13 -10.00 7.23
CA TYR A 119 6.79 -9.61 6.75
C TYR A 119 5.75 -9.74 7.86
N LEU A 120 4.66 -8.99 7.74
CA LEU A 120 3.46 -9.14 8.56
C LEU A 120 2.39 -9.84 7.71
N PRO A 121 1.92 -11.03 8.11
CA PRO A 121 0.85 -11.71 7.39
C PRO A 121 -0.42 -10.87 7.28
N GLY A 122 -1.09 -10.89 6.12
CA GLY A 122 -2.37 -10.20 5.91
C GLY A 122 -3.48 -10.72 6.84
N SER A 123 -3.39 -11.99 7.26
CA SER A 123 -4.27 -12.56 8.29
C SER A 123 -4.10 -11.88 9.66
N SER A 124 -2.89 -11.44 10.00
CA SER A 124 -2.63 -10.67 11.23
C SER A 124 -3.24 -9.27 11.13
N VAL A 125 -3.13 -8.60 9.98
CA VAL A 125 -3.80 -7.31 9.72
C VAL A 125 -5.32 -7.46 9.86
N LYS A 126 -5.89 -8.48 9.20
CA LYS A 126 -7.31 -8.82 9.32
C LYS A 126 -7.73 -9.03 10.78
N GLY A 127 -6.92 -9.75 11.55
CA GLY A 127 -7.18 -10.03 12.96
C GLY A 127 -7.25 -8.76 13.81
N VAL A 128 -6.28 -7.86 13.65
CA VAL A 128 -6.24 -6.57 14.37
C VAL A 128 -7.44 -5.71 14.00
N LEU A 129 -7.75 -5.54 12.71
CA LEU A 129 -8.87 -4.71 12.29
C LEU A 129 -10.23 -5.31 12.66
N ARG A 130 -10.37 -6.64 12.66
CA ARG A 130 -11.56 -7.31 13.20
C ARG A 130 -11.70 -7.08 14.70
N GLN A 131 -10.59 -7.02 15.44
CA GLN A 131 -10.60 -6.69 16.87
C GLN A 131 -10.97 -5.23 17.09
N ALA A 132 -10.42 -4.29 16.31
CA ALA A 132 -10.80 -2.88 16.35
C ALA A 132 -12.31 -2.72 16.12
N ALA A 133 -12.85 -3.40 15.11
CA ALA A 133 -14.28 -3.37 14.82
C ALA A 133 -15.13 -3.86 15.99
N ARG A 134 -14.67 -4.89 16.70
CA ARG A 134 -15.36 -5.44 17.87
C ARG A 134 -15.32 -4.50 19.07
N GLU A 135 -14.20 -3.83 19.31
CA GLU A 135 -14.06 -2.88 20.42
C GLU A 135 -14.92 -1.65 20.21
N LEU A 136 -14.94 -1.13 18.98
CA LEU A 136 -15.86 -0.07 18.60
C LEU A 136 -17.31 -0.55 18.72
N ASP A 137 -17.64 -1.74 18.20
CA ASP A 137 -19.00 -2.30 18.21
C ASP A 137 -19.58 -2.48 19.63
N ALA A 138 -18.76 -3.00 20.55
CA ALA A 138 -19.15 -3.29 21.93
C ALA A 138 -19.50 -2.04 22.77
N GLY A 139 -19.07 -0.85 22.34
CA GLY A 139 -19.34 0.42 23.03
C GLY A 139 -18.53 0.63 24.31
N GLY A 140 -18.87 1.67 25.09
CA GLY A 140 -18.16 2.05 26.31
C GLY A 140 -17.03 3.07 26.06
N ALA A 141 -15.82 2.80 26.57
CA ALA A 141 -14.70 3.77 26.53
C ALA A 141 -14.24 4.16 25.11
N PHE A 142 -14.63 3.38 24.11
CA PHE A 142 -14.27 3.56 22.69
C PHE A 142 -15.50 3.71 21.80
N GLU A 143 -16.68 3.97 22.37
CA GLU A 143 -17.91 4.13 21.58
C GLU A 143 -17.81 5.37 20.68
N ASN A 144 -18.05 5.18 19.38
CA ASN A 144 -18.34 6.26 18.46
C ASN A 144 -19.88 6.37 18.31
N PRO A 145 -20.54 7.36 18.95
CA PRO A 145 -22.00 7.49 18.91
C PRO A 145 -22.54 7.89 17.53
N ASP A 146 -21.68 8.42 16.65
CA ASP A 146 -22.05 8.82 15.28
C ASP A 146 -21.85 7.68 14.26
N ARG A 147 -21.46 6.49 14.73
CA ARG A 147 -21.28 5.28 13.91
C ARG A 147 -22.59 4.84 13.29
N ASP A 148 -22.54 4.53 11.99
CA ASP A 148 -23.69 4.09 11.19
C ASP A 148 -23.59 2.63 10.70
N TRP A 149 -22.68 1.85 11.29
CA TRP A 149 -22.42 0.43 11.03
C TRP A 149 -22.45 -0.39 12.33
N GLY A 150 -22.66 -1.70 12.24
CA GLY A 150 -22.63 -2.57 13.41
C GLY A 150 -22.25 -4.00 13.05
N ARG A 151 -22.72 -4.96 13.86
CA ARG A 151 -22.30 -6.36 13.73
C ARG A 151 -22.55 -6.97 12.34
N ALA A 152 -23.67 -6.63 11.69
CA ALA A 152 -24.01 -7.18 10.36
C ALA A 152 -23.00 -6.73 9.30
N GLU A 153 -22.61 -5.45 9.31
CA GLU A 153 -21.59 -4.85 8.44
C GLU A 153 -20.21 -5.46 8.71
N ILE A 154 -19.83 -5.63 9.99
CA ILE A 154 -18.56 -6.27 10.37
C ILE A 154 -18.50 -7.70 9.83
N ASP A 155 -19.57 -8.49 10.01
CA ASP A 155 -19.64 -9.86 9.54
C ASP A 155 -19.63 -9.93 8.00
N ALA A 156 -20.18 -8.94 7.29
CA ALA A 156 -20.08 -8.82 5.82
C ALA A 156 -18.65 -8.51 5.36
N LEU A 157 -17.94 -7.62 6.05
CA LEU A 157 -16.56 -7.23 5.71
C LEU A 157 -15.54 -8.33 6.03
N PHE A 158 -15.65 -8.95 7.21
CA PHE A 158 -14.64 -9.89 7.72
C PHE A 158 -15.02 -11.37 7.60
N GLY A 159 -16.31 -11.67 7.45
CA GLY A 159 -16.84 -13.04 7.43
C GLY A 159 -17.13 -13.60 8.83
N THR A 160 -17.78 -14.76 8.85
CA THR A 160 -18.20 -15.49 10.06
C THR A 160 -17.65 -16.91 10.01
N ALA A 161 -17.13 -17.39 11.14
CA ALA A 161 -16.67 -18.77 11.27
C ALA A 161 -17.83 -19.73 11.62
N GLY A 162 -19.04 -19.20 11.82
CA GLY A 162 -20.21 -19.95 12.23
C GLY A 162 -19.96 -20.68 13.54
N ALA A 163 -20.25 -21.99 13.58
CA ALA A 163 -20.12 -22.83 14.76
C ALA A 163 -18.67 -23.01 15.30
N ASP A 164 -17.63 -22.62 14.55
CA ASP A 164 -16.23 -22.79 14.97
C ASP A 164 -15.69 -21.64 15.83
N ASP A 165 -16.48 -20.57 16.01
CA ASP A 165 -16.16 -19.43 16.87
C ASP A 165 -17.37 -19.21 17.79
N ASP A 166 -17.19 -19.37 19.10
CA ASP A 166 -18.26 -19.20 20.10
C ASP A 166 -18.98 -17.85 19.94
N ARG A 167 -18.30 -16.82 19.42
CA ARG A 167 -18.86 -15.48 19.21
C ARG A 167 -19.68 -15.35 17.92
N THR A 168 -19.59 -16.32 17.00
CA THR A 168 -20.43 -16.42 15.79
C THR A 168 -21.25 -17.72 15.78
N ALA A 169 -21.32 -18.43 16.90
CA ALA A 169 -22.09 -19.66 17.02
C ALA A 169 -23.57 -19.36 16.71
N GLY A 170 -24.15 -20.15 15.79
CA GLY A 170 -25.51 -19.95 15.30
C GLY A 170 -25.63 -19.08 14.05
N LEU A 171 -24.55 -18.44 13.59
CA LEU A 171 -24.51 -17.81 12.25
C LEU A 171 -24.07 -18.82 11.19
N GLU A 172 -24.57 -18.66 9.96
CA GLU A 172 -24.04 -19.39 8.82
C GLU A 172 -22.59 -18.99 8.56
N ARG A 173 -21.76 -19.95 8.12
CA ARG A 173 -20.37 -19.65 7.71
C ARG A 173 -20.40 -18.80 6.46
N ARG A 174 -19.75 -17.63 6.50
CA ARG A 174 -19.67 -16.73 5.35
C ARG A 174 -18.26 -16.23 5.14
N ARG A 175 -17.89 -16.05 3.87
CA ARG A 175 -16.68 -15.34 3.47
C ARG A 175 -16.89 -13.82 3.66
N GLY A 176 -15.87 -13.13 4.17
CA GLY A 176 -15.86 -11.66 4.21
C GLY A 176 -15.50 -11.04 2.86
N ALA A 177 -16.03 -9.85 2.59
CA ALA A 177 -15.78 -9.10 1.37
C ALA A 177 -14.36 -8.51 1.27
N LEU A 178 -13.66 -8.33 2.39
CA LEU A 178 -12.31 -7.76 2.42
C LEU A 178 -11.20 -8.82 2.29
N LEU A 179 -10.25 -8.55 1.41
CA LEU A 179 -9.00 -9.29 1.23
C LEU A 179 -7.85 -8.42 1.77
N PHE A 180 -7.08 -8.98 2.71
CA PHE A 180 -5.97 -8.28 3.36
C PHE A 180 -4.67 -8.83 2.81
N TRP A 181 -3.86 -7.97 2.20
CA TRP A 181 -2.59 -8.38 1.63
C TRP A 181 -1.53 -8.48 2.73
N ASP A 182 -0.51 -9.31 2.50
CA ASP A 182 0.68 -9.34 3.34
C ASP A 182 1.38 -7.97 3.31
N VAL A 183 2.00 -7.58 4.42
CA VAL A 183 2.68 -6.29 4.54
C VAL A 183 4.19 -6.51 4.61
N PHE A 184 4.92 -5.84 3.72
CA PHE A 184 6.38 -5.90 3.65
C PHE A 184 6.98 -4.63 4.27
N PRO A 185 7.54 -4.68 5.49
CA PRO A 185 8.18 -3.52 6.09
C PRO A 185 9.37 -3.07 5.25
N VAL A 186 9.58 -1.76 5.13
CA VAL A 186 10.78 -1.16 4.55
C VAL A 186 11.52 -0.43 5.66
N LEU A 187 12.67 -0.98 6.04
CA LEU A 187 13.48 -0.42 7.14
C LEU A 187 14.20 0.87 6.69
N PRO A 188 14.53 1.77 7.63
CA PRO A 188 15.37 2.93 7.35
C PRO A 188 16.72 2.55 6.73
N GLU A 189 17.30 3.48 5.97
CA GLU A 189 18.61 3.27 5.35
C GLU A 189 19.67 2.99 6.43
N GLY A 190 20.52 1.97 6.21
CA GLY A 190 21.50 1.52 7.19
C GLY A 190 20.94 0.72 8.39
N ALA A 191 19.62 0.71 8.62
CA ALA A 191 19.04 0.00 9.77
C ALA A 191 18.97 -1.52 9.55
N HIS A 192 19.06 -2.31 10.62
CA HIS A 192 18.97 -3.77 10.60
C HIS A 192 17.80 -4.25 11.45
N LEU A 193 17.52 -5.55 11.46
CA LEU A 193 16.66 -6.10 12.52
C LEU A 193 17.34 -5.85 13.89
N GLN A 194 16.59 -6.02 14.97
CA GLN A 194 17.10 -5.82 16.32
C GLN A 194 16.80 -7.03 17.19
N TRP A 195 17.67 -7.25 18.16
CA TRP A 195 17.41 -8.16 19.26
C TRP A 195 16.75 -7.38 20.38
N GLU A 196 15.62 -7.89 20.84
CA GLU A 196 14.99 -7.46 22.08
C GLU A 196 15.04 -8.61 23.10
N ILE A 197 14.99 -8.25 24.38
CA ILE A 197 15.12 -9.20 25.48
C ILE A 197 13.88 -9.10 26.37
N MET A 198 13.31 -10.24 26.71
CA MET A 198 12.33 -10.34 27.79
C MET A 198 12.87 -11.21 28.92
N THR A 199 12.64 -10.80 30.16
CA THR A 199 13.12 -11.52 31.36
C THR A 199 11.94 -11.89 32.25
N PRO A 200 11.19 -12.97 31.93
CA PRO A 200 10.18 -13.48 32.86
C PRO A 200 10.81 -13.90 34.18
N HIS A 201 10.18 -13.52 35.29
CA HIS A 201 10.63 -13.86 36.65
C HIS A 201 9.94 -15.12 37.20
N HIS A 202 8.72 -15.46 36.77
CA HIS A 202 7.91 -16.52 37.40
C HIS A 202 7.84 -17.84 36.61
N GLY A 203 8.90 -18.21 35.89
CA GLY A 203 8.89 -19.43 35.05
C GLY A 203 8.50 -20.71 35.82
N GLY A 204 9.05 -20.90 37.03
CA GLY A 204 8.76 -22.06 37.87
C GLY A 204 7.33 -22.11 38.40
N TYR A 205 6.72 -20.95 38.69
CA TYR A 205 5.31 -20.86 39.09
C TYR A 205 4.38 -21.27 37.93
N HIS A 206 4.61 -20.72 36.74
CA HIS A 206 3.75 -20.99 35.58
C HIS A 206 3.91 -22.41 35.02
N GLN A 207 5.05 -23.06 35.23
CA GLN A 207 5.31 -24.41 34.76
C GLN A 207 4.90 -25.50 35.76
N ASP A 208 4.66 -25.15 37.03
CA ASP A 208 4.27 -26.11 38.06
C ASP A 208 2.79 -26.50 37.95
N ARG A 209 2.53 -27.59 37.22
CA ARG A 209 1.18 -28.20 37.13
C ARG A 209 0.66 -28.78 38.45
N SER A 210 1.50 -28.90 39.48
CA SER A 210 1.08 -29.39 40.80
C SER A 210 0.55 -28.28 41.72
N GLY A 211 0.72 -27.01 41.35
CA GLY A 211 0.21 -25.86 42.12
C GLY A 211 0.89 -25.67 43.49
N ARG A 212 2.08 -26.24 43.69
CA ARG A 212 2.79 -26.23 44.97
C ARG A 212 3.88 -25.16 45.06
N THR A 213 4.29 -24.64 43.92
CA THR A 213 5.23 -23.52 43.82
C THR A 213 4.40 -22.24 43.92
N PRO A 214 4.53 -21.42 44.98
CA PRO A 214 3.87 -20.12 45.05
C PRO A 214 4.61 -19.09 44.18
N PRO A 215 3.93 -18.07 43.65
CA PRO A 215 4.60 -16.99 42.93
C PRO A 215 5.38 -16.15 43.93
N HIS A 216 6.65 -15.88 43.63
CA HIS A 216 7.51 -15.05 44.47
C HIS A 216 8.46 -14.21 43.61
N ASP A 217 8.77 -12.99 44.06
CA ASP A 217 9.51 -11.98 43.26
C ASP A 217 11.04 -12.15 43.28
N ASN A 218 11.55 -13.13 44.01
CA ASN A 218 13.00 -13.38 44.15
C ASN A 218 13.56 -14.44 43.18
N ALA A 219 12.79 -14.84 42.17
CA ALA A 219 13.24 -15.80 41.17
C ALA A 219 14.20 -15.13 40.16
N ALA A 220 15.26 -15.87 39.78
CA ALA A 220 16.26 -15.38 38.85
C ALA A 220 15.64 -15.15 37.45
N PRO A 221 15.88 -13.99 36.81
CA PRO A 221 15.38 -13.72 35.47
C PRO A 221 16.01 -14.68 34.45
N VAL A 222 15.21 -15.16 33.51
CA VAL A 222 15.68 -15.94 32.36
C VAL A 222 15.62 -15.04 31.11
N PRO A 223 16.74 -14.50 30.60
CA PRO A 223 16.73 -13.65 29.42
C PRO A 223 16.39 -14.45 28.16
N ILE A 224 15.27 -14.09 27.52
CA ILE A 224 14.80 -14.68 26.26
C ILE A 224 14.90 -13.62 25.18
N HIS A 225 15.70 -13.88 24.15
CA HIS A 225 15.89 -12.98 23.02
C HIS A 225 14.83 -13.23 21.96
N PHE A 226 14.40 -12.17 21.27
CA PHE A 226 13.51 -12.26 20.12
C PHE A 226 13.82 -11.17 19.09
N LEU A 227 13.49 -11.43 17.84
CA LEU A 227 13.76 -10.52 16.74
C LEU A 227 12.68 -9.45 16.62
N THR A 228 13.09 -8.24 16.27
CA THR A 228 12.22 -7.12 15.94
C THR A 228 12.68 -6.37 14.69
N VAL A 229 11.73 -5.73 14.03
CA VAL A 229 11.96 -4.66 13.06
C VAL A 229 12.07 -3.34 13.85
N PRO A 230 13.06 -2.49 13.57
CA PRO A 230 13.28 -1.27 14.32
C PRO A 230 12.17 -0.24 14.11
N PRO A 231 11.96 0.68 15.08
CA PRO A 231 11.16 1.88 14.89
C PRO A 231 11.59 2.70 13.67
N GLY A 232 10.68 3.52 13.15
CA GLY A 232 10.88 4.29 11.93
C GLY A 232 10.78 3.48 10.63
N SER A 233 10.46 2.20 10.70
CA SER A 233 10.22 1.36 9.51
C SER A 233 8.86 1.69 8.90
N ALA A 234 8.82 1.75 7.56
CA ALA A 234 7.60 2.02 6.81
C ALA A 234 6.82 0.72 6.55
N PHE A 235 5.50 0.79 6.68
CA PHE A 235 4.55 -0.28 6.42
C PHE A 235 3.49 0.23 5.44
N ARG A 236 3.03 -0.63 4.53
CA ARG A 236 1.94 -0.30 3.61
C ARG A 236 0.85 -1.35 3.74
N PHE A 237 -0.27 -0.97 4.35
CA PHE A 237 -1.42 -1.85 4.50
C PHE A 237 -2.30 -1.74 3.26
N THR A 238 -2.52 -2.86 2.58
CA THR A 238 -3.36 -2.91 1.37
C THR A 238 -4.54 -3.82 1.61
N VAL A 239 -5.75 -3.27 1.41
CA VAL A 239 -7.01 -3.99 1.57
C VAL A 239 -7.81 -3.86 0.29
N GLN A 240 -8.19 -4.99 -0.29
CA GLN A 240 -9.02 -5.05 -1.49
C GLN A 240 -10.43 -5.49 -1.11
N CYS A 241 -11.43 -4.77 -1.62
CA CYS A 241 -12.83 -5.12 -1.44
C CYS A 241 -13.35 -5.87 -2.67
N ASN A 242 -13.89 -7.07 -2.44
CA ASN A 242 -14.70 -7.76 -3.44
C ASN A 242 -16.10 -7.14 -3.47
N ARG A 243 -16.34 -6.23 -4.42
CA ARG A 243 -17.59 -5.45 -4.50
C ARG A 243 -18.79 -6.34 -4.77
N ALA A 244 -18.68 -7.33 -5.65
CA ALA A 244 -19.78 -8.25 -5.95
C ALA A 244 -20.26 -9.03 -4.72
N LEU A 245 -19.33 -9.47 -3.87
CA LEU A 245 -19.66 -10.11 -2.60
C LEU A 245 -20.27 -9.11 -1.62
N LEU A 246 -19.75 -7.89 -1.55
CA LEU A 246 -20.27 -6.84 -0.66
C LEU A 246 -21.69 -6.40 -1.06
N GLU A 247 -21.98 -6.29 -2.36
CA GLU A 247 -23.31 -5.97 -2.91
C GLU A 247 -24.37 -6.96 -2.42
N THR A 248 -24.02 -8.25 -2.40
CA THR A 248 -24.92 -9.30 -1.89
C THR A 248 -25.03 -9.28 -0.36
N ALA A 249 -23.93 -8.96 0.31
CA ALA A 249 -23.77 -9.14 1.75
C ALA A 249 -24.27 -7.95 2.59
N ALA A 250 -24.06 -6.72 2.09
CA ALA A 250 -24.35 -5.44 2.74
C ALA A 250 -24.25 -4.30 1.69
N PRO A 251 -25.23 -4.17 0.78
CA PRO A 251 -25.17 -3.19 -0.32
C PRO A 251 -25.06 -1.74 0.16
N GLY A 252 -25.62 -1.40 1.32
CA GLY A 252 -25.51 -0.07 1.92
C GLY A 252 -24.07 0.35 2.25
N LEU A 253 -23.12 -0.58 2.31
CA LEU A 253 -21.69 -0.26 2.47
C LEU A 253 -21.01 0.14 1.14
N LEU A 254 -21.61 -0.15 -0.01
CA LEU A 254 -21.11 0.30 -1.32
C LEU A 254 -21.58 1.71 -1.68
N GLU A 255 -22.72 2.13 -1.14
CA GLU A 255 -23.23 3.49 -1.28
C GLU A 255 -22.18 4.50 -0.77
N GLY A 256 -21.74 5.41 -1.65
CA GLY A 256 -20.72 6.39 -1.33
C GLY A 256 -19.37 5.79 -0.88
N ASP A 257 -19.09 4.52 -1.20
CA ASP A 257 -17.93 3.77 -0.71
C ASP A 257 -17.82 3.76 0.84
N ARG A 258 -18.95 3.72 1.57
CA ARG A 258 -18.97 3.71 3.05
C ARG A 258 -18.07 2.65 3.68
N TRP A 259 -17.88 1.49 3.05
CA TRP A 259 -16.94 0.46 3.51
C TRP A 259 -15.49 0.99 3.69
N ARG A 260 -15.09 2.01 2.91
CA ARG A 260 -13.79 2.67 3.06
C ARG A 260 -13.74 3.51 4.33
N THR A 261 -14.79 4.27 4.61
CA THR A 261 -14.92 5.05 5.85
C THR A 261 -14.85 4.15 7.07
N VAL A 262 -15.59 3.02 7.04
CA VAL A 262 -15.48 2.01 8.10
C VAL A 262 -14.03 1.55 8.25
N LEU A 263 -13.39 1.15 7.14
CA LEU A 263 -12.01 0.67 7.17
C LEU A 263 -11.02 1.71 7.71
N GLU A 264 -11.18 2.99 7.35
CA GLU A 264 -10.37 4.11 7.86
C GLU A 264 -10.54 4.26 9.37
N GLU A 265 -11.78 4.24 9.89
CA GLU A 265 -12.05 4.26 11.33
C GLU A 265 -11.40 3.08 12.06
N LEU A 266 -11.42 1.88 11.46
CA LEU A 266 -10.77 0.69 12.02
C LEU A 266 -9.25 0.83 12.08
N PHE A 267 -8.63 1.40 11.04
CA PHE A 267 -7.19 1.67 11.03
C PHE A 267 -6.80 2.73 12.05
N ASP A 268 -7.58 3.80 12.17
CA ASP A 268 -7.33 4.86 13.16
C ASP A 268 -7.39 4.30 14.59
N HIS A 269 -8.40 3.47 14.90
CA HIS A 269 -8.48 2.79 16.19
C HIS A 269 -7.31 1.82 16.38
N ALA A 270 -6.96 1.04 15.37
CA ALA A 270 -5.86 0.08 15.44
C ALA A 270 -4.51 0.76 15.69
N PHE A 271 -4.23 1.87 15.01
CA PHE A 271 -3.00 2.64 15.21
C PHE A 271 -2.95 3.30 16.59
N THR A 272 -4.08 3.78 17.09
CA THR A 272 -4.14 4.51 18.36
C THR A 272 -4.09 3.58 19.57
N TRP A 273 -4.79 2.43 19.52
CA TRP A 273 -5.10 1.65 20.72
C TRP A 273 -4.63 0.20 20.69
N LEU A 274 -4.39 -0.39 19.51
CA LEU A 274 -4.10 -1.82 19.41
C LEU A 274 -2.65 -2.13 19.06
N GLY A 275 -2.09 -1.49 18.03
CA GLY A 275 -0.83 -1.89 17.42
C GLY A 275 -0.93 -3.17 16.58
N PHE A 276 0.15 -3.49 15.86
CA PHE A 276 0.25 -4.64 14.96
C PHE A 276 1.36 -5.60 15.37
N GLY A 277 1.14 -6.90 15.19
CA GLY A 277 2.13 -7.93 15.50
C GLY A 277 1.92 -8.53 16.89
N ALA A 278 3.00 -8.81 17.61
CA ALA A 278 2.95 -9.43 18.93
C ALA A 278 3.47 -8.50 20.03
N LYS A 279 3.06 -8.80 21.28
CA LYS A 279 3.42 -8.05 22.50
C LYS A 279 2.92 -6.60 22.49
N THR A 280 1.81 -6.34 21.82
CA THR A 280 1.18 -5.01 21.74
C THR A 280 0.74 -4.45 23.10
N ALA A 281 0.31 -5.31 24.02
CA ALA A 281 -0.07 -4.92 25.38
C ALA A 281 1.06 -4.26 26.19
N VAL A 282 2.32 -4.42 25.76
CA VAL A 282 3.50 -3.78 26.37
C VAL A 282 4.18 -2.78 25.41
N GLY A 283 3.44 -2.29 24.40
CA GLY A 283 3.85 -1.19 23.52
C GLY A 283 4.56 -1.58 22.23
N TYR A 284 4.74 -2.88 21.94
CA TYR A 284 5.35 -3.29 20.66
C TYR A 284 4.38 -3.12 19.50
N GLY A 285 4.92 -2.80 18.32
CA GLY A 285 4.10 -2.71 17.11
C GLY A 285 3.15 -1.52 17.06
N GLU A 286 3.35 -0.52 17.92
CA GLU A 286 2.72 0.79 17.80
C GLU A 286 3.12 1.43 16.46
N MET A 287 2.14 1.96 15.74
CA MET A 287 2.33 2.59 14.44
C MET A 287 1.44 3.81 14.31
N ALA A 288 1.81 4.73 13.43
CA ALA A 288 0.98 5.86 13.04
C ALA A 288 0.88 5.95 11.51
N VAL A 289 -0.18 6.60 11.03
CA VAL A 289 -0.33 6.93 9.60
C VAL A 289 0.86 7.78 9.15
N ASP A 290 1.49 7.40 8.05
CA ASP A 290 2.48 8.25 7.38
C ASP A 290 1.74 9.29 6.52
N GLU A 291 1.43 10.42 7.13
CA GLU A 291 0.74 11.54 6.49
C GLU A 291 1.47 12.08 5.25
N LYS A 292 2.80 12.01 5.24
CA LYS A 292 3.59 12.47 4.10
C LYS A 292 3.45 11.51 2.94
N ALA A 293 3.58 10.21 3.19
CA ALA A 293 3.35 9.18 2.17
C ALA A 293 1.91 9.22 1.66
N ARG A 294 0.92 9.35 2.54
CA ARG A 294 -0.51 9.45 2.18
C ARG A 294 -0.77 10.61 1.22
N ARG A 295 -0.31 11.82 1.55
CA ARG A 295 -0.46 13.01 0.68
C ARG A 295 0.23 12.84 -0.68
N HIS A 296 1.43 12.28 -0.68
CA HIS A 296 2.17 12.04 -1.91
C HIS A 296 1.45 11.02 -2.82
N GLU A 297 0.93 9.94 -2.25
CA GLU A 297 0.17 8.91 -2.97
C GLU A 297 -1.16 9.48 -3.51
N GLU A 298 -1.86 10.30 -2.72
CA GLU A 298 -3.07 11.02 -3.17
C GLU A 298 -2.78 11.97 -4.35
N GLU A 299 -1.70 12.74 -4.28
CA GLU A 299 -1.30 13.65 -5.35
C GLU A 299 -0.94 12.87 -6.62
N HIS A 300 -0.17 11.79 -6.48
CA HIS A 300 0.20 10.93 -7.61
C HIS A 300 -1.02 10.30 -8.28
N ARG A 301 -1.96 9.78 -7.47
CA ARG A 301 -3.24 9.23 -7.95
C ARG A 301 -4.06 10.28 -8.68
N ARG A 302 -4.13 11.52 -8.17
CA ARG A 302 -4.85 12.62 -8.83
C ARG A 302 -4.25 12.98 -10.18
N LYS A 303 -2.91 13.09 -10.26
CA LYS A 303 -2.21 13.37 -11.52
C LYS A 303 -2.46 12.28 -12.56
N ARG A 304 -2.33 11.02 -12.17
CA ARG A 304 -2.60 9.86 -13.03
C ARG A 304 -4.05 9.80 -13.51
N ALA A 305 -5.02 10.07 -12.64
CA ALA A 305 -6.43 10.12 -13.03
C ALA A 305 -6.71 11.26 -14.02
N GLU A 306 -6.06 12.42 -13.86
CA GLU A 306 -6.15 13.54 -14.81
C GLU A 306 -5.53 13.18 -16.16
N GLU A 307 -4.36 12.55 -16.17
CA GLU A 307 -3.69 12.06 -17.39
C GLU A 307 -4.52 11.00 -18.10
N ALA A 308 -5.05 10.02 -17.38
CA ALA A 308 -5.91 8.97 -17.93
C ALA A 308 -7.21 9.56 -18.52
N ARG A 309 -7.80 10.57 -17.87
CA ARG A 309 -8.97 11.27 -18.42
C ARG A 309 -8.65 11.99 -19.73
N LYS A 310 -7.53 12.72 -19.77
CA LYS A 310 -7.07 13.40 -20.99
C LYS A 310 -6.81 12.40 -22.13
N GLU A 311 -6.21 11.26 -21.81
CA GLU A 311 -5.95 10.20 -22.79
C GLU A 311 -7.24 9.55 -23.29
N ALA A 312 -8.21 9.29 -22.41
CA ALA A 312 -9.52 8.77 -22.81
C ALA A 312 -10.30 9.78 -23.69
N GLU A 313 -10.32 11.06 -23.30
CA GLU A 313 -10.88 12.15 -24.10
C GLU A 313 -10.20 12.23 -25.48
N ARG A 314 -8.88 12.06 -25.53
CA ARG A 314 -8.11 12.00 -26.78
C ARG A 314 -8.41 10.74 -27.59
N ALA A 315 -8.63 9.59 -26.97
CA ALA A 315 -8.93 8.34 -27.68
C ALA A 315 -10.30 8.37 -28.37
N GLU A 316 -11.32 8.95 -27.72
CA GLU A 316 -12.68 9.10 -28.25
C GLU A 316 -12.80 10.20 -29.32
N MET A 317 -11.84 11.12 -29.37
CA MET A 317 -11.83 12.22 -30.31
C MET A 317 -11.70 11.74 -31.77
N PRO A 318 -12.47 12.30 -32.73
CA PRO A 318 -12.34 11.96 -34.14
C PRO A 318 -10.91 12.14 -34.65
N ALA A 319 -10.44 11.29 -35.57
CA ALA A 319 -9.05 11.30 -36.05
C ALA A 319 -8.56 12.67 -36.52
N GLY A 320 -9.40 13.45 -37.22
CA GLY A 320 -9.04 14.81 -37.64
C GLY A 320 -8.95 15.83 -36.49
N GLU A 321 -9.74 15.66 -35.43
CA GLU A 321 -9.62 16.50 -34.23
C GLU A 321 -8.36 16.14 -33.41
N ARG A 322 -8.00 14.83 -33.35
CA ARG A 322 -6.75 14.37 -32.73
C ARG A 322 -5.53 14.91 -33.45
N LEU A 323 -5.53 14.85 -34.79
CA LEU A 323 -4.47 15.40 -35.62
C LEU A 323 -4.28 16.91 -35.39
N ALA A 324 -5.38 17.67 -35.30
CA ALA A 324 -5.31 19.10 -34.97
C ALA A 324 -4.67 19.35 -33.60
N SER A 325 -5.02 18.54 -32.60
CA SER A 325 -4.47 18.66 -31.25
C SER A 325 -2.97 18.33 -31.21
N GLU A 326 -2.54 17.26 -31.90
CA GLU A 326 -1.13 16.88 -32.05
C GLU A 326 -0.29 17.97 -32.74
N MET A 327 -0.83 18.55 -33.81
CA MET A 327 -0.17 19.65 -34.50
C MET A 327 0.01 20.86 -33.59
N LEU A 328 -0.99 21.18 -32.74
CA LEU A 328 -0.90 22.27 -31.76
C LEU A 328 0.11 21.99 -30.65
N GLU A 329 0.24 20.74 -30.17
CA GLU A 329 1.28 20.34 -29.21
C GLU A 329 2.69 20.55 -29.77
N GLY A 330 2.89 20.32 -31.07
CA GLY A 330 4.15 20.54 -31.78
C GLY A 330 4.39 21.97 -32.27
N LYS A 331 3.52 22.93 -31.94
CA LYS A 331 3.58 24.31 -32.45
C LYS A 331 4.83 25.04 -31.94
N ALA A 332 5.73 25.36 -32.87
CA ALA A 332 7.03 25.95 -32.58
C ALA A 332 6.97 27.42 -32.11
N ASP A 333 6.02 28.20 -32.63
CA ASP A 333 5.82 29.61 -32.26
C ASP A 333 4.65 29.74 -31.27
N PRO A 334 4.90 30.04 -29.98
CA PRO A 334 3.83 30.25 -29.00
C PRO A 334 2.92 31.43 -29.33
N ASP A 335 3.42 32.46 -30.03
CA ASP A 335 2.71 33.73 -30.24
C ASP A 335 1.73 33.70 -31.43
N GLN A 336 1.91 32.76 -32.37
CA GLN A 336 0.95 32.56 -33.46
C GLN A 336 -0.40 32.08 -32.89
N ALA A 337 -1.52 32.61 -33.37
CA ALA A 337 -2.82 32.14 -32.91
C ALA A 337 -3.09 30.69 -33.37
N GLU A 338 -3.72 29.88 -32.52
CA GLU A 338 -3.96 28.45 -32.73
C GLU A 338 -4.78 28.20 -34.00
N TYR A 339 -5.85 28.96 -34.21
CA TYR A 339 -6.67 28.85 -35.43
C TYR A 339 -5.88 29.19 -36.71
N ARG A 340 -4.90 30.11 -36.64
CA ARG A 340 -4.07 30.46 -37.80
C ARG A 340 -3.09 29.36 -38.12
N TYR A 341 -2.41 28.86 -37.10
CA TYR A 341 -1.47 27.76 -37.25
C TYR A 341 -2.17 26.55 -37.89
N LEU A 342 -3.36 26.18 -37.42
CA LEU A 342 -4.14 25.08 -38.01
C LEU A 342 -4.65 25.37 -39.43
N LEU A 343 -5.07 26.61 -39.73
CA LEU A 343 -5.44 26.99 -41.10
C LEU A 343 -4.24 26.85 -42.05
N ASP A 344 -3.06 27.31 -41.63
CA ASP A 344 -1.85 27.21 -42.46
C ASP A 344 -1.48 25.74 -42.76
N ARG A 345 -1.81 24.79 -41.85
CA ARG A 345 -1.65 23.34 -42.10
C ARG A 345 -2.62 22.82 -43.16
N LEU A 346 -3.86 23.30 -43.16
CA LEU A 346 -4.84 22.99 -44.21
C LEU A 346 -4.37 23.54 -45.56
N ASP A 347 -3.85 24.77 -45.60
CA ASP A 347 -3.32 25.38 -46.83
C ASP A 347 -2.10 24.64 -47.38
N ALA A 348 -1.26 24.11 -46.48
CA ALA A 348 -0.09 23.33 -46.85
C ALA A 348 -0.43 21.90 -47.33
N GLY A 349 -1.70 21.48 -47.25
CA GLY A 349 -2.13 20.12 -47.61
C GLY A 349 -1.61 19.05 -46.65
N GLU A 350 -1.31 19.42 -45.39
CA GLU A 350 -0.75 18.50 -44.39
C GLU A 350 -1.83 17.68 -43.66
N VAL A 351 -3.11 17.95 -43.95
CA VAL A 351 -4.27 17.27 -43.38
C VAL A 351 -4.90 16.39 -44.47
N PRO A 352 -4.99 15.06 -44.29
CA PRO A 352 -5.68 14.18 -45.22
C PRO A 352 -7.15 14.59 -45.42
N ASP A 353 -7.65 14.51 -46.66
CA ASP A 353 -9.02 14.94 -47.03
C ASP A 353 -10.10 14.31 -46.14
N GLU A 354 -9.96 13.04 -45.79
CA GLU A 354 -10.87 12.29 -44.89
C GLU A 354 -10.93 12.84 -43.46
N HIS A 355 -9.94 13.62 -43.04
CA HIS A 355 -9.85 14.22 -41.71
C HIS A 355 -10.25 15.69 -41.69
N VAL A 356 -10.31 16.36 -42.86
CA VAL A 356 -10.61 17.80 -42.98
C VAL A 356 -11.90 18.21 -42.25
N PRO A 357 -13.04 17.50 -42.35
CA PRO A 357 -14.26 17.89 -41.65
C PRO A 357 -14.10 17.94 -40.13
N ALA A 358 -13.50 16.90 -39.55
CA ALA A 358 -13.24 16.81 -38.12
C ALA A 358 -12.19 17.84 -37.68
N PHE A 359 -11.11 18.00 -38.45
CA PHE A 359 -10.07 18.99 -38.21
C PHE A 359 -10.65 20.42 -38.19
N ALA A 360 -11.53 20.73 -39.14
CA ALA A 360 -12.19 22.03 -39.23
C ALA A 360 -13.06 22.35 -38.01
N THR A 361 -13.64 21.35 -37.33
CA THR A 361 -14.35 21.56 -36.05
C THR A 361 -13.44 22.19 -34.99
N VAL A 362 -12.18 21.74 -34.90
CA VAL A 362 -11.19 22.32 -33.97
C VAL A 362 -10.85 23.76 -34.35
N VAL A 363 -10.64 24.01 -35.65
CA VAL A 363 -10.36 25.36 -36.15
C VAL A 363 -11.53 26.32 -35.85
N ARG A 364 -12.78 25.89 -36.10
CA ARG A 364 -14.00 26.65 -35.77
C ARG A 364 -14.06 26.98 -34.28
N ARG A 365 -13.74 26.02 -33.40
CA ARG A 365 -13.73 26.23 -31.94
C ARG A 365 -12.76 27.34 -31.53
N TRP A 366 -11.54 27.31 -32.05
CA TRP A 366 -10.53 28.35 -31.76
C TRP A 366 -10.89 29.71 -32.37
N LEU A 367 -11.47 29.74 -33.58
CA LEU A 367 -11.99 30.97 -34.19
C LEU A 367 -13.07 31.61 -33.32
N GLU A 368 -14.03 30.82 -32.81
CA GLU A 368 -15.11 31.33 -31.96
C GLU A 368 -14.59 31.81 -30.60
N GLN A 369 -13.67 31.07 -29.96
CA GLN A 369 -13.02 31.51 -28.73
C GLN A 369 -12.33 32.87 -28.92
N ARG A 370 -11.57 33.02 -30.01
CA ARG A 370 -10.93 34.30 -30.34
C ARG A 370 -11.94 35.40 -30.64
N ARG A 371 -13.05 35.07 -31.31
CA ARG A 371 -14.15 36.01 -31.58
C ARG A 371 -14.75 36.55 -30.28
N GLN A 372 -14.93 35.70 -29.26
CA GLN A 372 -15.41 36.12 -27.93
C GLN A 372 -14.42 37.05 -27.21
N GLU A 373 -13.12 36.78 -27.27
CA GLU A 373 -12.08 37.66 -26.71
C GLU A 373 -12.07 39.03 -27.40
N VAL A 374 -12.12 39.05 -28.73
CA VAL A 374 -12.15 40.29 -29.52
C VAL A 374 -13.39 41.11 -29.22
N ARG A 375 -14.56 40.49 -29.00
CA ARG A 375 -15.81 41.19 -28.62
C ARG A 375 -15.68 42.00 -27.32
N LYS A 376 -14.85 41.54 -26.38
CA LYS A 376 -14.59 42.20 -25.09
C LYS A 376 -13.67 43.43 -25.19
N LEU A 377 -13.07 43.70 -26.35
CA LEU A 377 -12.23 44.88 -26.55
C LEU A 377 -13.06 46.18 -26.51
N GLY A 378 -12.62 47.14 -25.68
CA GLY A 378 -13.29 48.45 -25.54
C GLY A 378 -13.13 49.38 -26.76
N ASN A 379 -12.08 49.22 -27.56
CA ASN A 379 -11.84 50.06 -28.73
C ASN A 379 -12.65 49.56 -29.93
N ARG A 380 -13.71 50.31 -30.29
CA ARG A 380 -14.66 49.96 -31.37
C ARG A 380 -13.97 49.73 -32.73
N ARG A 381 -13.01 50.58 -33.11
CA ARG A 381 -12.35 50.51 -34.42
C ARG A 381 -11.44 49.28 -34.52
N ARG A 382 -10.67 49.00 -33.46
CA ARG A 382 -9.79 47.82 -33.36
C ARG A 382 -10.59 46.52 -33.30
N ARG A 383 -11.72 46.52 -32.57
CA ARG A 383 -12.64 45.38 -32.50
C ARG A 383 -13.23 45.06 -33.87
N GLN A 384 -13.72 46.07 -34.59
CA GLN A 384 -14.34 45.88 -35.90
C GLN A 384 -13.35 45.34 -36.94
N SER A 385 -12.11 45.86 -36.96
CA SER A 385 -11.05 45.35 -37.82
C SER A 385 -10.70 43.88 -37.53
N ARG A 386 -10.53 43.50 -36.25
CA ARG A 386 -10.21 42.12 -35.87
C ARG A 386 -11.35 41.12 -36.11
N LEU A 387 -12.60 41.57 -35.98
CA LEU A 387 -13.75 40.72 -36.32
C LEU A 387 -13.81 40.45 -37.83
N SER A 388 -13.57 41.47 -38.66
CA SER A 388 -13.49 41.30 -40.13
C SER A 388 -12.41 40.31 -40.54
N GLU A 389 -11.25 40.37 -39.89
CA GLU A 389 -10.13 39.44 -40.14
C GLU A 389 -10.50 37.99 -39.73
N LEU A 390 -11.26 37.81 -38.65
CA LEU A 390 -11.77 36.48 -38.26
C LEU A 390 -12.84 35.97 -39.24
N ASP A 391 -13.68 36.85 -39.78
CA ASP A 391 -14.66 36.49 -40.81
C ASP A 391 -13.98 36.00 -42.11
N GLU A 392 -12.86 36.62 -42.50
CA GLU A 392 -12.04 36.17 -43.64
C GLU A 392 -11.44 34.78 -43.39
N HIS A 393 -10.90 34.53 -42.19
CA HIS A 393 -10.38 33.22 -41.82
C HIS A 393 -11.47 32.15 -41.74
N GLU A 394 -12.67 32.50 -41.31
CA GLU A 394 -13.82 31.58 -41.31
C GLU A 394 -14.28 31.26 -42.74
N ALA A 395 -14.33 32.24 -43.64
CA ALA A 395 -14.62 32.01 -45.06
C ALA A 395 -13.57 31.11 -45.71
N ARG A 396 -12.28 31.31 -45.37
CA ARG A 396 -11.18 30.43 -45.80
C ARG A 396 -11.41 29.00 -45.32
N LEU A 397 -11.78 28.80 -44.06
CA LEU A 397 -12.09 27.47 -43.53
C LEU A 397 -13.25 26.79 -44.28
N ARG A 398 -14.30 27.55 -44.62
CA ARG A 398 -15.46 27.02 -45.39
C ARG A 398 -15.07 26.52 -46.77
N SER A 399 -14.11 27.16 -47.44
CA SER A 399 -13.64 26.68 -48.75
C SER A 399 -13.03 25.27 -48.71
N PHE A 400 -12.42 24.86 -47.59
CA PHE A 400 -11.91 23.49 -47.41
C PHE A 400 -13.03 22.45 -47.20
N LEU A 401 -14.22 22.90 -46.81
CA LEU A 401 -15.40 22.06 -46.58
C LEU A 401 -16.35 22.02 -47.78
N GLY A 402 -16.07 22.80 -48.83
CA GLY A 402 -16.94 22.94 -50.00
C GLY A 402 -18.27 23.67 -49.70
N GLU A 403 -18.30 24.49 -48.64
CA GLU A 403 -19.46 25.28 -48.19
C GLU A 403 -19.54 26.69 -48.83
#